data_AF-A0A5C1WG46-F1
#
_entry.id   AF-A0A5C1WG46-F1
#
_cell.length_a   1.000
_cell.length_b   1.000
_cell.length_c   1.000
_cell.angle_alpha   90.00
_cell.angle_beta   90.00
_cell.angle_gamma   90.00
#
_symmetry.space_group_name_H-M   'P 1'
#
loop_
_entity.id
_entity.type
_entity.pdbx_description
1 polymer ?
#
loop_
_entity_poly.entity_id
_entity_poly.type
_entity_poly.pdbx_seq_one_letter_code
_entity_poly.pdbx_strand_id
1 'polypeptide(L)'
;MQKNVTDIEAATPSQDHQPQNEVAPAPAPTKAGLHSDNVFDRLVHDEEDVVGLLAFSLSMQNKRDWLAAFKKEVGRDPTPQELAAYDIGERIDRRLATYRKLAEHALAGNSFWASATLTPVSELPGPTVSEPSSTPAKPQRSSWFSGSKG
;
A
#
# COMPACT_ATOMS: atom_id res chain seq x y z
N MET A 1 -42.46 39.30 -30.35
CA MET A 1 -42.53 38.73 -31.72
C MET A 1 -41.52 39.45 -32.59
N GLN A 2 -40.94 38.73 -33.55
CA GLN A 2 -39.94 39.10 -34.57
C GLN A 2 -38.51 38.63 -34.27
N LYS A 3 -38.29 37.45 -34.86
CA LYS A 3 -37.04 36.77 -35.21
C LYS A 3 -36.31 37.61 -36.26
N ASN A 4 -34.98 37.53 -36.32
CA ASN A 4 -34.27 37.50 -37.59
C ASN A 4 -32.99 36.67 -37.43
N VAL A 5 -33.02 35.50 -38.07
CA VAL A 5 -31.91 34.61 -38.35
C VAL A 5 -31.44 34.97 -39.75
N THR A 6 -30.15 35.21 -39.97
CA THR A 6 -29.52 34.95 -41.27
C THR A 6 -28.05 34.62 -41.05
N ASP A 7 -27.76 33.32 -41.10
CA ASP A 7 -26.48 32.74 -41.47
C ASP A 7 -26.03 33.25 -42.85
N ILE A 8 -24.77 33.67 -42.98
CA ILE A 8 -24.01 33.53 -44.23
C ILE A 8 -22.59 33.07 -43.87
N GLU A 9 -22.27 31.88 -44.36
CA GLU A 9 -21.02 31.15 -44.26
C GLU A 9 -20.02 31.58 -45.34
N ALA A 10 -18.73 31.33 -45.04
CA ALA A 10 -17.60 31.09 -45.95
C ALA A 10 -16.91 32.28 -46.66
N ALA A 11 -15.73 32.64 -46.14
CA ALA A 11 -14.45 32.56 -46.88
C ALA A 11 -13.24 32.81 -45.95
N THR A 12 -12.39 31.78 -45.81
CA THR A 12 -10.99 31.83 -45.30
C THR A 12 -10.15 31.20 -46.44
N PRO A 13 -8.83 31.45 -46.64
CA PRO A 13 -7.83 31.80 -45.63
C PRO A 13 -6.67 32.74 -46.05
N SER A 14 -5.72 32.89 -45.12
CA SER A 14 -4.35 33.44 -45.24
C SER A 14 -4.27 34.98 -45.17
N GLN A 15 -3.48 35.60 -44.29
CA GLN A 15 -2.18 35.17 -43.80
C GLN A 15 -1.79 36.03 -42.57
N ASP A 16 -1.10 35.37 -41.63
CA ASP A 16 0.12 35.87 -40.98
C ASP A 16 0.09 36.86 -39.81
N HIS A 17 0.81 36.42 -38.75
CA HIS A 17 1.43 37.15 -37.64
C HIS A 17 0.65 37.18 -36.31
N GLN A 18 0.64 36.01 -35.67
CA GLN A 18 0.41 35.85 -34.23
C GLN A 18 1.64 36.37 -33.46
N PRO A 19 1.47 37.18 -32.39
CA PRO A 19 2.58 37.71 -31.60
C PRO A 19 3.30 36.59 -30.86
N GLN A 20 4.64 36.72 -30.82
CA GLN A 20 5.54 35.78 -30.19
C GLN A 20 5.17 35.58 -28.72
N ASN A 21 4.86 34.33 -28.38
CA ASN A 21 4.85 33.82 -27.02
C ASN A 21 6.23 34.09 -26.40
N GLU A 22 6.29 35.09 -25.53
CA GLU A 22 7.35 35.23 -24.54
C GLU A 22 7.21 34.05 -23.57
N VAL A 23 7.92 32.96 -23.87
CA VAL A 23 8.00 31.79 -22.98
C VAL A 23 8.82 32.22 -21.77
N ALA A 24 8.13 32.81 -20.79
CA ALA A 24 8.62 32.82 -19.42
C ALA A 24 8.95 31.37 -19.03
N PRO A 25 10.14 31.07 -18.47
CA PRO A 25 10.40 29.74 -17.95
C PRO A 25 9.34 29.46 -16.89
N ALA A 26 8.52 28.43 -17.15
CA ALA A 26 7.56 27.94 -16.17
C ALA A 26 8.30 27.79 -14.83
N PRO A 27 7.76 28.31 -13.72
CA PRO A 27 8.33 28.00 -12.43
C PRO A 27 8.42 26.48 -12.33
N ALA A 28 9.62 25.97 -12.07
CA ALA A 28 9.83 24.57 -11.73
C ALA A 28 8.72 24.13 -10.77
N PRO A 29 8.23 22.88 -10.83
CA PRO A 29 7.28 22.39 -9.84
C PRO A 29 7.95 22.54 -8.47
N THR A 30 7.64 23.67 -7.83
CA THR A 30 7.88 23.86 -6.41
C THR A 30 7.13 22.69 -5.84
N LYS A 31 7.82 21.75 -5.17
CA LYS A 31 7.17 20.70 -4.38
C LYS A 31 6.16 21.45 -3.53
N ALA A 32 4.92 21.50 -4.01
CA ALA A 32 3.84 22.19 -3.35
C ALA A 32 3.79 21.45 -2.03
N GLY A 33 4.11 22.16 -0.95
CA GLY A 33 4.02 21.64 0.38
C GLY A 33 2.60 21.20 0.63
N LEU A 34 2.27 19.97 0.23
CA LEU A 34 1.37 19.15 0.98
C LEU A 34 2.11 18.96 2.30
N HIS A 35 1.92 19.90 3.22
CA HIS A 35 2.11 19.61 4.63
C HIS A 35 1.13 18.47 4.91
N SER A 36 1.73 17.30 4.95
CA SER A 36 1.10 16.02 4.90
C SER A 36 0.56 15.72 6.29
N ASP A 37 -0.75 15.92 6.47
CA ASP A 37 -1.51 15.40 7.60
C ASP A 37 -1.62 13.86 7.57
N ASN A 38 -0.64 13.19 6.94
CA ASN A 38 -0.55 11.76 6.73
C ASN A 38 0.45 11.16 7.72
N VAL A 39 0.11 10.01 8.29
CA VAL A 39 0.95 9.26 9.21
C VAL A 39 2.31 8.92 8.59
N PHE A 40 2.38 8.70 7.28
CA PHE A 40 3.62 8.40 6.57
C PHE A 40 4.68 9.49 6.75
N ASP A 41 4.36 10.72 6.35
CA ASP A 41 5.30 11.85 6.36
C ASP A 41 5.76 12.25 7.76
N ARG A 42 4.99 11.86 8.77
CA ARG A 42 5.34 12.08 10.18
C ARG A 42 6.17 10.95 10.78
N LEU A 43 6.17 9.78 10.15
CA LEU A 43 6.95 8.62 10.59
C LEU A 43 8.23 8.43 9.78
N VAL A 44 8.28 8.86 8.52
CA VAL A 44 9.38 8.56 7.59
C VAL A 44 10.07 9.87 7.21
N HIS A 45 11.33 10.02 7.61
CA HIS A 45 12.08 11.25 7.33
C HIS A 45 12.71 11.27 5.93
N ASP A 46 13.10 10.11 5.42
CA ASP A 46 13.69 9.91 4.10
C ASP A 46 13.54 8.44 3.64
N GLU A 47 13.98 8.13 2.43
CA GLU A 47 13.86 6.79 1.83
C GLU A 47 14.75 5.73 2.50
N GLU A 48 15.77 6.15 3.26
CA GLU A 48 16.71 5.30 3.98
C GLU A 48 16.33 5.12 5.47
N ASP A 49 15.29 5.81 5.95
CA ASP A 49 14.74 5.69 7.31
C ASP A 49 14.00 4.36 7.49
N VAL A 50 14.78 3.27 7.58
CA VAL A 50 14.26 1.90 7.77
C VAL A 50 13.39 1.80 9.02
N VAL A 51 13.75 2.52 10.09
CA VAL A 51 12.95 2.60 11.32
C VAL A 51 11.60 3.24 11.02
N GLY A 52 11.58 4.37 10.31
CA GLY A 52 10.37 5.05 9.89
C GLY A 52 9.48 4.21 8.98
N LEU A 53 10.06 3.55 7.98
CA LEU A 53 9.34 2.67 7.05
C LEU A 53 8.71 1.48 7.78
N LEU A 54 9.45 0.85 8.70
CA LEU A 54 8.93 -0.23 9.53
C LEU A 54 7.82 0.30 10.47
N ALA A 55 8.02 1.45 11.10
CA ALA A 55 7.01 2.09 11.94
C ALA A 55 5.72 2.38 11.17
N PHE A 56 5.83 2.85 9.93
CA PHE A 56 4.67 3.05 9.06
C PHE A 56 3.94 1.73 8.77
N SER A 57 4.67 0.65 8.49
CA SER A 57 4.06 -0.67 8.30
C SER A 57 3.30 -1.18 9.53
N LEU A 58 3.82 -0.90 10.73
CA LEU A 58 3.16 -1.22 12.01
C LEU A 58 1.88 -0.39 12.19
N SER A 59 1.87 0.88 11.78
CA SER A 59 0.65 1.71 11.81
C SER A 59 -0.45 1.13 10.90
N MET A 60 -0.08 0.64 9.71
CA MET A 60 -1.01 -0.02 8.80
C MET A 60 -1.54 -1.33 9.37
N GLN A 61 -0.68 -2.12 10.02
CA GLN A 61 -1.08 -3.33 10.73
C GLN A 61 -2.13 -3.01 11.79
N ASN A 62 -1.85 -2.01 12.64
CA ASN A 62 -2.78 -1.59 13.67
C ASN A 62 -4.12 -1.10 13.10
N LYS A 63 -4.14 -0.44 11.94
CA LYS A 63 -5.41 -0.06 11.28
C LYS A 63 -6.22 -1.26 10.85
N ARG A 64 -5.58 -2.30 10.30
CA ARG A 64 -6.26 -3.57 9.95
C ARG A 64 -6.82 -4.25 11.20
N ASP A 65 -6.03 -4.31 12.26
CA ASP A 65 -6.43 -4.95 13.52
C ASP A 65 -7.61 -4.20 14.16
N TRP A 66 -7.57 -2.87 14.15
CA TRP A 66 -8.67 -2.03 14.61
C TRP A 66 -9.93 -2.25 13.78
N LEU A 67 -9.84 -2.29 12.43
CA LEU A 67 -10.99 -2.56 11.56
C LEU A 67 -11.63 -3.93 11.85
N ALA A 68 -10.80 -4.96 12.02
CA ALA A 68 -11.25 -6.30 12.34
C ALA A 68 -11.93 -6.35 13.72
N ALA A 69 -11.33 -5.73 14.73
CA ALA A 69 -11.90 -5.64 16.07
C ALA A 69 -13.21 -4.84 16.06
N PHE A 70 -13.26 -3.70 15.38
CA PHE A 70 -14.46 -2.87 15.28
C PHE A 70 -15.62 -3.66 14.66
N LYS A 71 -15.38 -4.33 13.53
CA LYS A 71 -16.40 -5.14 12.86
C LYS A 71 -16.90 -6.28 13.73
N LYS A 72 -16.00 -6.93 14.47
CA LYS A 72 -16.34 -8.00 15.39
C LYS A 72 -17.24 -7.51 16.54
N GLU A 73 -16.91 -6.37 17.15
CA GLU A 73 -17.63 -5.85 18.32
C GLU A 73 -18.94 -5.15 17.96
N VAL A 74 -18.97 -4.40 16.85
CA VAL A 74 -20.13 -3.56 16.46
C VAL A 74 -21.03 -4.29 15.45
N GLY A 75 -20.52 -5.32 14.77
CA GLY A 75 -21.28 -6.10 13.77
C GLY A 75 -21.43 -5.41 12.41
N ARG A 76 -20.71 -4.32 12.15
CA ARG A 76 -20.69 -3.59 10.88
C ARG A 76 -19.32 -2.96 10.64
N ASP A 77 -19.07 -2.53 9.41
CA ASP A 77 -17.91 -1.69 9.09
C ASP A 77 -18.07 -0.28 9.73
N PRO A 78 -16.96 0.40 10.06
CA PRO A 78 -17.02 1.74 10.64
C PRO A 78 -17.55 2.77 9.64
N THR A 79 -18.25 3.76 10.17
CA THR A 79 -18.68 4.94 9.42
C THR A 79 -17.49 5.86 9.12
N PRO A 80 -17.62 6.80 8.15
CA PRO A 80 -16.59 7.79 7.88
C PRO A 80 -16.19 8.62 9.11
N GLN A 81 -17.15 8.94 9.99
CA GLN A 81 -16.87 9.70 11.21
C GLN A 81 -16.04 8.90 12.23
N GLU A 82 -16.33 7.62 12.38
CA GLU A 82 -15.56 6.72 13.26
C GLU A 82 -14.14 6.48 12.72
N LEU A 83 -14.00 6.34 11.40
CA LEU A 83 -12.70 6.29 10.73
C LEU A 83 -11.90 7.58 10.96
N ALA A 84 -12.53 8.74 10.81
CA ALA A 84 -11.88 10.03 11.06
C ALA A 84 -11.43 10.15 12.53
N ALA A 85 -12.25 9.71 13.48
CA ALA A 85 -11.90 9.70 14.89
C ALA A 85 -10.68 8.79 15.17
N TYR A 86 -10.63 7.61 14.54
CA TYR A 86 -9.47 6.73 14.59
C TYR A 86 -8.22 7.41 14.00
N ASP A 87 -8.32 8.01 12.80
CA ASP A 87 -7.19 8.66 12.13
C ASP A 87 -6.66 9.88 12.91
N ILE A 88 -7.52 10.61 13.66
CA ILE A 88 -7.09 11.65 14.60
C ILE A 88 -6.25 11.03 15.73
N GLY A 89 -6.72 9.93 16.31
CA GLY A 89 -6.01 9.21 17.36
C GLY A 89 -4.67 8.63 16.91
N GLU A 90 -4.54 8.22 15.66
CA GLU A 90 -3.30 7.68 15.11
C GLU A 90 -2.23 8.74 14.79
N ARG A 91 -2.65 10.01 14.63
CA ARG A 91 -1.74 11.13 14.32
C ARG A 91 -1.16 11.81 15.56
N ILE A 92 -1.53 11.43 16.78
CA ILE A 92 -0.95 12.08 17.98
C ILE A 92 0.52 11.68 18.17
N ASP A 93 1.36 12.61 18.62
CA ASP A 93 2.82 12.41 18.75
C ASP A 93 3.19 11.19 19.58
N ARG A 94 2.45 10.95 20.67
CA ARG A 94 2.66 9.79 21.54
C ARG A 94 2.48 8.47 20.78
N ARG A 95 1.53 8.40 19.85
CA ARG A 95 1.23 7.22 19.07
C ARG A 95 2.30 6.97 18.03
N LEU A 96 2.71 8.02 17.32
CA LEU A 96 3.81 7.98 16.35
C LEU A 96 5.13 7.55 17.01
N ALA A 97 5.45 8.12 18.18
CA ALA A 97 6.62 7.73 18.97
C ALA A 97 6.57 6.27 19.41
N THR A 98 5.38 5.74 19.71
CA THR A 98 5.20 4.31 20.01
C THR A 98 5.57 3.44 18.81
N TYR A 99 5.10 3.78 17.61
CA TYR A 99 5.44 3.01 16.41
C TYR A 99 6.93 3.02 16.11
N ARG A 100 7.59 4.18 16.22
CA ARG A 100 9.05 4.27 16.03
C ARG A 100 9.80 3.40 17.04
N LYS A 101 9.44 3.47 18.32
CA LYS A 101 10.05 2.60 19.34
C LYS A 101 9.84 1.13 19.03
N LEU A 102 8.62 0.70 18.70
CA LEU A 102 8.35 -0.69 18.36
C LEU A 102 9.18 -1.16 17.16
N ALA A 103 9.34 -0.30 16.14
CA ALA A 103 10.20 -0.58 15.00
C ALA A 103 11.69 -0.71 15.41
N GLU A 104 12.21 0.21 16.22
CA GLU A 104 13.57 0.15 16.77
C GLU A 104 13.79 -1.16 17.54
N HIS A 105 12.85 -1.53 18.41
CA HIS A 105 12.90 -2.78 19.18
C HIS A 105 12.84 -4.02 18.28
N ALA A 106 12.01 -4.00 17.23
CA ALA A 106 11.90 -5.11 16.29
C ALA A 106 13.22 -5.31 15.52
N LEU A 107 13.87 -4.23 15.10
CA LEU A 107 15.17 -4.29 14.42
C LEU A 107 16.29 -4.72 15.37
N ALA A 108 16.32 -4.22 16.61
CA ALA A 108 17.31 -4.59 17.61
C ALA A 108 17.17 -6.06 18.06
N GLY A 109 15.95 -6.59 18.12
CA GLY A 109 15.68 -8.00 18.43
C GLY A 109 16.02 -8.95 17.28
N ASN A 110 16.08 -8.44 16.05
CA ASN A 110 16.47 -9.20 14.86
C ASN A 110 17.96 -8.94 14.51
N SER A 111 18.88 -9.62 15.21
CA SER A 111 20.26 -9.84 14.71
C SER A 111 20.29 -10.45 13.29
N PHE A 112 19.16 -10.95 12.79
CA PHE A 112 18.98 -11.41 11.43
C PHE A 112 19.38 -10.38 10.37
N TRP A 113 19.10 -9.07 10.56
CA TRP A 113 19.51 -8.05 9.59
C TRP A 113 20.96 -7.56 9.77
N ALA A 114 21.52 -7.70 10.98
CA ALA A 114 22.94 -7.44 11.22
C ALA A 114 23.85 -8.51 10.59
N SER A 115 23.33 -9.74 10.44
CA SER A 115 24.01 -10.86 9.76
C SER A 115 23.52 -11.11 8.33
N ALA A 116 22.46 -10.44 7.89
CA ALA A 116 22.06 -10.46 6.49
C ALA A 116 23.02 -9.57 5.71
N THR A 117 24.20 -10.11 5.39
CA THR A 117 24.90 -9.73 4.17
C THR A 117 23.85 -9.81 3.07
N LEU A 118 23.45 -8.66 2.54
CA LEU A 118 22.55 -8.52 1.41
C LEU A 118 23.20 -9.23 0.22
N THR A 119 23.03 -10.55 0.13
CA THR A 119 23.29 -11.27 -1.12
C THR A 119 22.34 -10.67 -2.14
N PRO A 120 22.85 -10.05 -3.22
CA PRO A 120 21.99 -9.53 -4.26
C PRO A 120 21.10 -10.67 -4.76
N VAL A 121 19.81 -10.36 -5.00
CA VAL A 121 18.79 -11.30 -5.50
C VAL A 121 19.23 -12.03 -6.78
N SER A 122 20.27 -11.55 -7.47
CA SER A 122 20.90 -12.21 -8.62
C SER A 122 21.61 -13.53 -8.31
N GLU A 123 21.91 -13.85 -7.04
CA GLU A 123 22.63 -15.07 -6.66
C GLU A 123 21.76 -16.16 -6.01
N LEU A 124 20.43 -15.99 -5.93
CA LEU A 124 19.57 -17.12 -5.56
C LEU A 124 19.63 -18.19 -6.65
N PRO A 125 20.01 -19.45 -6.36
CA PRO A 125 19.78 -20.53 -7.30
C PRO A 125 18.27 -20.59 -7.57
N GLY A 126 17.88 -20.48 -8.84
CA GLY A 126 16.48 -20.51 -9.24
C GLY A 126 15.76 -21.73 -8.67
N PRO A 127 14.43 -21.68 -8.49
CA PRO A 127 13.68 -22.81 -7.98
C PRO A 127 13.96 -24.02 -8.87
N THR A 128 14.66 -25.02 -8.32
CA THR A 128 14.71 -26.33 -8.95
C THR A 128 13.27 -26.84 -8.97
N VAL A 129 12.65 -26.76 -10.14
CA VAL A 129 11.38 -27.41 -10.43
C VAL A 129 11.63 -28.91 -10.32
N SER A 130 11.48 -29.44 -9.12
CA SER A 130 11.41 -30.88 -8.90
C SER A 130 10.02 -31.32 -9.39
N GLU A 131 10.00 -31.91 -10.58
CA GLU A 131 8.83 -32.58 -11.15
C GLU A 131 8.17 -33.51 -10.13
N PRO A 132 6.82 -33.58 -10.05
CA PRO A 132 6.15 -34.65 -9.35
C PRO A 132 6.28 -35.94 -10.17
N SER A 133 7.25 -36.79 -9.82
CA SER A 133 7.33 -38.15 -10.34
C SER A 133 6.08 -38.92 -9.92
N SER A 134 5.25 -39.19 -10.92
CA SER A 134 4.02 -39.95 -10.83
C SER A 134 4.34 -41.42 -10.57
N THR A 135 3.81 -42.01 -9.50
CA THR A 135 3.59 -43.46 -9.45
C THR A 135 2.36 -43.79 -8.60
N PRO A 136 1.36 -44.53 -9.13
CA PRO A 136 0.15 -44.86 -8.40
C PRO A 136 0.37 -46.10 -7.51
N ALA A 137 0.23 -45.94 -6.19
CA ALA A 137 0.16 -47.08 -5.28
C ALA A 137 -1.22 -47.75 -5.37
N LYS A 138 -1.23 -49.04 -5.75
CA LYS A 138 -2.41 -49.92 -5.80
C LYS A 138 -3.07 -50.06 -4.43
N PRO A 139 -4.40 -50.25 -4.38
CA PRO A 139 -5.15 -50.38 -3.12
C PRO A 139 -4.97 -51.78 -2.51
N GLN A 140 -4.44 -51.86 -1.29
CA GLN A 140 -4.56 -53.09 -0.49
C GLN A 140 -5.96 -53.14 0.14
N ARG A 141 -6.84 -53.86 -0.53
CA ARG A 141 -8.13 -54.34 -0.03
C ARG A 141 -7.85 -55.56 0.84
N SER A 142 -8.02 -55.46 2.15
CA SER A 142 -8.21 -56.63 3.01
C SER A 142 -9.61 -56.59 3.62
N SER A 143 -10.30 -57.70 3.43
CA SER A 143 -11.71 -57.88 3.62
C SER A 143 -12.06 -58.45 5.00
N TRP A 144 -13.08 -57.87 5.62
CA TRP A 144 -14.25 -58.52 6.24
C TRP A 144 -14.06 -59.38 7.51
N PHE A 145 -14.77 -58.94 8.56
CA PHE A 145 -15.61 -59.73 9.48
C PHE A 145 -15.00 -60.93 10.23
N SER A 146 -15.05 -60.88 11.56
CA SER A 146 -15.87 -61.78 12.40
C SER A 146 -15.60 -61.52 13.89
N GLY A 147 -16.63 -61.52 14.74
CA GLY A 147 -16.42 -61.61 16.19
C GLY A 147 -17.47 -60.95 17.06
N SER A 148 -18.67 -61.53 17.08
CA SER A 148 -19.73 -61.24 18.05
C SER A 148 -19.44 -61.92 19.41
N LYS A 149 -20.00 -61.32 20.47
CA LYS A 149 -20.48 -61.88 21.75
C LYS A 149 -19.66 -61.60 23.02
N GLY A 150 -20.41 -61.21 24.05
CA GLY A 150 -20.03 -61.06 25.45
C GLY A 150 -20.96 -60.09 26.14
#